data_AF-A0A9X2Z5T4-F1
#
_entry.id   AF-A0A9X2Z5T4-F1
#
_cell.length_a   1.000
_cell.length_b   1.000
_cell.length_c   1.000
_cell.angle_alpha   90.00
_cell.angle_beta   90.00
_cell.angle_gamma   90.00
#
_symmetry.space_group_name_H-M   'P 1'
#
loop_
_entity.id
_entity.type
_entity.pdbx_description
1 polymer ?
#
loop_
_entity_poly.entity_id
_entity_poly.type
_entity_poly.pdbx_seq_one_letter_code
_entity_poly.pdbx_strand_id
1 'polypeptide(L)'
;MLPADPVRRWLLGLGLAGLLLGVYFTVWGTAVRSAYIAHVARPVLVTAPSAPDAWTLHTTGHGRVMALRSASGDRTVSRTAPAGVRFLLPALFLALVAPRRPYWLVLWAGHCGLALLSLAALALGLWGVAAGFAVHAVASRYLVDAFGLGVAVIGTVRVFGLGEGVSPPRASS
;
A
#
# COMPACT_ATOMS: atom_id res chain seq x y z
N MET A 1 -28.78 28.96 -11.56
CA MET A 1 -28.72 27.75 -10.71
C MET A 1 -27.70 26.80 -11.32
N LEU A 2 -26.53 26.64 -10.71
CA LEU A 2 -25.60 25.58 -11.10
C LEU A 2 -26.29 24.23 -10.83
N PRO A 3 -26.23 23.25 -11.74
CA PRO A 3 -26.81 21.94 -11.48
C PRO A 3 -26.25 21.41 -10.16
N ALA A 4 -27.12 20.94 -9.27
CA ALA A 4 -26.76 20.55 -7.91
C ALA A 4 -25.79 19.35 -7.85
N ASP A 5 -25.70 18.58 -8.93
CA ASP A 5 -24.97 17.33 -9.02
C ASP A 5 -23.43 17.46 -9.04
N PRO A 6 -22.81 18.33 -9.86
CA PRO A 6 -21.35 18.52 -9.84
C PRO A 6 -20.86 19.08 -8.51
N VAL A 7 -21.54 20.08 -7.95
CA VAL A 7 -21.13 20.71 -6.67
C VAL A 7 -21.19 19.70 -5.53
N ARG A 8 -22.29 18.93 -5.43
CA ARG A 8 -22.43 17.87 -4.43
C ARG A 8 -21.36 16.78 -4.58
N ARG A 9 -21.01 16.40 -5.82
CA ARG A 9 -19.95 15.42 -6.08
C ARG A 9 -18.59 15.92 -5.60
N TRP A 10 -18.26 17.18 -5.85
CA TRP A 10 -17.01 17.80 -5.39
C TRP A 10 -16.96 17.91 -3.87
N LEU A 11 -18.04 18.34 -3.22
CA LEU A 11 -18.12 18.40 -1.76
C LEU A 11 -17.94 17.02 -1.11
N LEU A 12 -18.56 15.97 -1.68
CA LEU A 12 -18.37 14.59 -1.24
C LEU A 12 -16.92 14.12 -1.43
N GLY A 13 -16.30 14.41 -2.58
CA GLY A 13 -14.92 14.05 -2.87
C GLY A 13 -13.93 14.75 -1.93
N LEU A 14 -14.10 16.04 -1.71
CA LEU A 14 -13.28 16.83 -0.79
C LEU A 14 -13.46 16.38 0.66
N GLY A 15 -14.70 16.11 1.08
CA GLY A 15 -14.99 15.57 2.40
C GLY A 15 -14.34 14.21 2.63
N LEU A 16 -14.42 13.31 1.65
CA LEU A 16 -13.80 11.99 1.71
C LEU A 16 -12.26 12.08 1.69
N ALA A 17 -11.69 12.95 0.86
CA ALA A 17 -10.26 13.21 0.81
C ALA A 17 -9.74 13.78 2.13
N GLY A 18 -10.44 14.76 2.71
CA GLY A 18 -10.13 15.33 4.02
C GLY A 18 -10.22 14.29 5.14
N LEU A 19 -11.26 13.45 5.12
CA LEU A 19 -11.41 12.34 6.07
C LEU A 19 -10.26 11.34 5.94
N LEU A 20 -9.90 10.92 4.72
CA LEU A 20 -8.78 10.02 4.47
C LEU A 20 -7.46 10.61 4.96
N LEU A 21 -7.22 11.90 4.71
CA LEU A 21 -6.03 12.61 5.17
C LEU A 21 -5.97 12.66 6.70
N GLY A 22 -7.10 13.02 7.33
CA GLY A 22 -7.24 13.08 8.78
C GLY A 22 -6.99 11.73 9.44
N VAL A 23 -7.64 10.67 8.97
CA VAL A 23 -7.44 9.29 9.45
C VAL A 23 -6.00 8.83 9.22
N TYR A 24 -5.40 9.16 8.08
CA TYR A 24 -4.03 8.80 7.77
C TYR A 24 -3.03 9.40 8.78
N PHE A 25 -3.14 10.70 9.08
CA PHE A 25 -2.18 11.33 10.00
C PHE A 25 -2.47 11.05 11.48
N THR A 26 -3.73 10.91 11.87
CA THR A 26 -4.11 10.77 13.29
C THR A 26 -4.16 9.33 13.79
N VAL A 27 -4.57 8.38 12.94
CA VAL A 27 -4.77 6.97 13.32
C VAL A 27 -3.70 6.10 12.67
N TRP A 28 -3.48 6.27 11.37
CA TRP A 28 -2.58 5.38 10.63
C TRP A 28 -1.10 5.65 10.94
N GLY A 29 -0.71 6.92 10.93
CA GLY A 29 0.67 7.38 11.15
C GLY A 29 1.19 7.12 12.56
N THR A 30 0.32 7.10 13.57
CA THR A 30 0.67 7.05 15.00
C THR A 30 0.38 5.68 15.61
N ALA A 31 -0.88 5.21 15.54
CA ALA A 31 -1.35 4.04 16.27
C ALA A 31 -1.22 2.76 15.45
N VAL A 32 -1.78 2.73 14.24
CA VAL A 32 -1.83 1.51 13.42
C VAL A 32 -0.42 1.10 12.97
N ARG A 33 0.41 2.07 12.56
CA ARG A 33 1.80 1.80 12.21
C ARG A 33 2.58 1.17 13.36
N SER A 34 2.43 1.71 14.57
CA SER A 34 3.11 1.21 15.76
C SER A 34 2.59 -0.18 16.15
N ALA A 35 1.28 -0.38 16.13
CA ALA A 35 0.64 -1.67 16.41
C ALA A 35 1.05 -2.76 15.40
N TYR A 36 1.08 -2.44 14.10
CA TYR A 36 1.54 -3.36 13.06
C TYR A 36 2.98 -3.80 13.31
N ILE A 37 3.87 -2.86 13.63
CA ILE A 37 5.26 -3.18 13.90
C ILE A 37 5.38 -4.04 15.17
N ALA A 38 4.72 -3.65 16.26
CA ALA A 38 4.82 -4.31 17.56
C ALA A 38 4.20 -5.71 17.57
N HIS A 39 3.03 -5.89 16.92
CA HIS A 39 2.22 -7.09 17.05
C HIS A 39 2.23 -8.00 15.81
N VAL A 40 2.69 -7.52 14.65
CA VAL A 40 2.70 -8.32 13.41
C VAL A 40 4.12 -8.50 12.89
N ALA A 41 4.82 -7.41 12.58
CA ALA A 41 6.13 -7.50 11.95
C ALA A 41 7.19 -8.06 12.91
N ARG A 42 7.30 -7.52 14.13
CA ARG A 42 8.32 -7.96 15.09
C ARG A 42 8.16 -9.44 15.50
N PRO A 43 6.97 -9.94 15.88
CA PRO A 43 6.83 -11.34 16.26
C PRO A 43 7.19 -12.31 15.13
N VAL A 44 6.77 -12.03 13.90
CA VAL A 44 7.07 -12.86 12.73
C VAL A 44 8.56 -12.89 12.40
N LEU A 45 9.28 -11.79 12.63
CA LEU A 45 10.71 -11.73 12.32
C LEU A 45 11.60 -12.31 13.43
N VAL A 46 11.12 -12.32 14.69
CA VAL A 46 11.85 -12.89 15.84
C VAL A 46 11.74 -14.42 15.89
N THR A 47 10.72 -15.03 15.29
CA THR A 47 10.61 -16.49 15.20
C THR A 47 11.58 -17.12 14.19
N ALA A 48 12.34 -16.31 13.45
CA ALA A 48 13.39 -16.83 12.59
C ALA A 48 14.50 -17.50 13.41
N PRO A 49 14.99 -18.68 12.98
CA PRO A 49 15.99 -19.42 13.73
C PRO A 49 17.26 -18.57 13.89
N SER A 50 17.84 -18.60 15.10
CA SER A 50 19.15 -18.04 15.39
C SER A 50 20.21 -18.86 14.65
N ALA A 51 20.49 -18.49 13.41
CA ALA A 51 21.64 -19.04 12.69
C ALA A 51 22.95 -18.58 13.36
N PRO A 52 24.08 -19.28 13.17
CA PRO A 52 25.40 -18.78 13.57
C PRO A 52 25.72 -17.39 12.98
N ASP A 53 25.05 -17.04 11.87
CA ASP A 53 25.00 -15.74 11.20
C ASP A 53 23.68 -14.97 11.47
N ALA A 54 23.19 -15.00 12.71
CA ALA A 54 21.89 -14.43 13.05
C ALA A 54 21.79 -12.93 12.72
N TRP A 55 20.69 -12.55 12.09
CA TRP A 55 20.36 -11.15 11.78
C TRP A 55 20.01 -10.41 13.06
N THR A 56 20.65 -9.27 13.33
CA THR A 56 20.28 -8.41 14.46
C THR A 56 19.08 -7.55 14.06
N LEU A 57 18.00 -7.67 14.82
CA LEU A 57 16.77 -6.90 14.58
C LEU A 57 16.77 -5.65 15.45
N HIS A 58 16.85 -4.49 14.81
CA HIS A 58 16.80 -3.19 15.48
C HIS A 58 15.49 -2.48 15.15
N THR A 59 14.75 -2.08 16.18
CA THR A 59 13.55 -1.25 16.03
C THR A 59 13.88 0.20 16.33
N THR A 60 13.60 1.09 15.40
CA THR A 60 13.75 2.54 15.63
C THR A 60 12.41 3.13 16.07
N GLY A 61 12.44 4.16 16.92
CA GLY A 61 11.26 4.83 17.49
C GLY A 61 10.28 5.46 16.49
N HIS A 62 10.57 5.39 15.18
CA HIS A 62 9.74 5.93 14.11
C HIS A 62 8.88 4.85 13.41
N GLY A 63 8.53 3.77 14.13
CA GLY A 63 7.72 2.68 13.58
C GLY A 63 8.38 2.04 12.36
N ARG A 64 9.70 1.80 12.45
CA ARG A 64 10.53 1.12 11.44
C ARG A 64 11.28 -0.03 12.09
N VAL A 65 11.21 -1.20 11.46
CA VAL A 65 12.03 -2.36 11.82
C VAL A 65 13.17 -2.45 10.83
N MET A 66 14.38 -2.62 11.33
CA MET A 66 15.59 -2.85 10.55
C MET A 66 16.12 -4.25 10.88
N ALA A 67 16.38 -5.05 9.86
CA ALA A 67 17.21 -6.25 10.00
C ALA A 67 18.61 -5.91 9.51
N LEU A 68 19.62 -6.23 10.31
CA LEU A 68 21.05 -6.02 10.07
C LEU A 68 21.78 -7.38 9.99
N ARG A 69 22.78 -7.48 9.11
CA ARG A 69 23.48 -8.73 8.75
C ARG A 69 24.83 -8.92 9.48
N SER A 70 25.17 -10.20 9.69
CA SER A 70 26.42 -10.82 10.19
C SER A 70 27.58 -11.02 9.16
N ALA A 71 28.82 -11.03 9.70
CA ALA A 71 30.16 -11.51 9.27
C ALA A 71 30.75 -11.21 7.87
N SER A 72 29.94 -11.00 6.82
CA SER A 72 30.42 -10.80 5.42
C SER A 72 30.02 -9.45 4.82
N GLY A 73 29.48 -8.55 5.64
CA GLY A 73 29.12 -7.18 5.27
C GLY A 73 27.72 -6.79 5.72
N ASP A 74 27.59 -5.54 6.16
CA ASP A 74 26.34 -4.98 6.66
C ASP A 74 25.32 -4.82 5.53
N ARG A 75 24.14 -5.43 5.69
CA ARG A 75 22.94 -5.11 4.90
C ARG A 75 21.85 -4.61 5.81
N THR A 76 21.35 -3.41 5.55
CA THR A 76 20.20 -2.83 6.22
C THR A 76 18.94 -3.05 5.40
N VAL A 77 18.00 -3.82 5.95
CA VAL A 77 16.66 -3.96 5.37
C VAL A 77 15.67 -3.23 6.26
N SER A 78 15.19 -2.06 5.82
CA SER A 78 14.23 -1.26 6.57
C SER A 78 12.79 -1.56 6.14
N ARG A 79 11.90 -1.74 7.11
CA ARG A 79 10.47 -1.96 6.90
C ARG A 79 9.65 -0.87 7.57
N THR A 80 8.69 -0.32 6.81
CA THR A 80 7.63 0.56 7.30
C THR A 80 6.28 -0.15 7.25
N ALA A 81 5.29 0.32 8.01
CA ALA A 81 3.94 -0.20 7.96
C ALA A 81 3.30 -0.09 6.55
N PRO A 82 2.31 -0.96 6.22
CA PRO A 82 1.54 -0.91 4.98
C PRO A 82 0.91 0.46 4.73
N ALA A 83 0.54 0.70 3.46
CA ALA A 83 -0.28 1.83 3.05
C ALA A 83 0.25 3.20 3.53
N GLY A 84 1.54 3.47 3.30
CA GLY A 84 2.17 4.77 3.60
C GLY A 84 1.83 5.87 2.59
N VAL A 85 2.69 6.89 2.44
CA VAL A 85 2.44 8.06 1.57
C VAL A 85 2.15 7.66 0.12
N ARG A 86 2.78 6.56 -0.35
CA ARG A 86 2.57 6.00 -1.70
C ARG A 86 1.16 5.45 -1.93
N PHE A 87 0.44 5.07 -0.87
CA PHE A 87 -0.99 4.74 -0.93
C PHE A 87 -1.85 6.01 -0.90
N LEU A 88 -1.46 7.00 -0.10
CA LEU A 88 -2.26 8.19 0.17
C LEU A 88 -2.56 8.99 -1.11
N LEU A 89 -1.56 9.23 -1.95
CA LEU A 89 -1.72 10.00 -3.18
C LEU A 89 -2.76 9.38 -4.14
N PRO A 90 -2.65 8.11 -4.54
CA PRO A 90 -3.67 7.45 -5.36
C PRO A 90 -5.04 7.37 -4.66
N ALA A 91 -5.08 7.19 -3.33
CA ALA A 91 -6.33 7.13 -2.58
C ALA A 91 -7.08 8.47 -2.61
N LEU A 92 -6.37 9.58 -2.39
CA LEU A 92 -6.93 10.94 -2.46
C LEU A 92 -7.44 11.23 -3.88
N PHE A 93 -6.66 10.86 -4.90
CA PHE A 93 -7.10 11.00 -6.28
C PHE A 93 -8.39 10.23 -6.56
N LEU A 94 -8.48 8.95 -6.15
CA LEU A 94 -9.68 8.14 -6.33
C LEU A 94 -10.87 8.68 -5.52
N ALA A 95 -10.64 9.23 -4.33
CA ALA A 95 -11.68 9.86 -3.52
C ALA A 95 -12.27 11.11 -4.22
N LEU A 96 -11.43 11.90 -4.90
CA LEU A 96 -11.87 13.08 -5.65
C LEU A 96 -12.56 12.71 -6.97
N VAL A 97 -11.97 11.80 -7.75
CA VAL A 97 -12.47 11.43 -9.07
C VAL A 97 -13.70 10.52 -8.98
N ALA A 98 -13.74 9.62 -8.01
CA ALA A 98 -14.74 8.57 -7.91
C ALA A 98 -15.30 8.40 -6.48
N PRO A 99 -15.83 9.47 -5.84
CA PRO A 99 -16.22 9.45 -4.42
C PRO A 99 -17.27 8.40 -4.06
N ARG A 100 -18.11 8.00 -5.03
CA ARG A 100 -19.18 7.00 -4.84
C ARG A 100 -18.72 5.56 -5.01
N ARG A 101 -17.50 5.33 -5.51
CA ARG A 101 -16.97 3.98 -5.76
C ARG A 101 -15.89 3.71 -4.69
N PRO A 102 -15.95 2.57 -3.98
CA PRO A 102 -14.99 2.26 -2.93
C PRO A 102 -13.61 1.80 -3.46
N TYR A 103 -13.12 2.35 -4.58
CA TYR A 103 -11.83 1.96 -5.16
C TYR A 103 -10.66 2.21 -4.20
N TRP A 104 -10.79 3.20 -3.32
CA TRP A 104 -9.84 3.47 -2.24
C TRP A 104 -9.75 2.31 -1.22
N LEU A 105 -10.84 1.55 -1.00
CA LEU A 105 -10.81 0.33 -0.15
C LEU A 105 -10.06 -0.80 -0.84
N VAL A 106 -10.26 -0.99 -2.14
CA VAL A 106 -9.51 -1.99 -2.93
C VAL A 106 -8.01 -1.66 -2.90
N LEU A 107 -7.70 -0.37 -3.09
CA LEU A 107 -6.33 0.14 -3.00
C LEU A 107 -5.73 -0.12 -1.61
N TRP A 108 -6.49 0.10 -0.54
CA TRP A 108 -6.06 -0.12 0.84
C TRP A 108 -5.82 -1.61 1.11
N ALA A 109 -6.80 -2.46 0.79
CA ALA A 109 -6.72 -3.90 0.98
C ALA A 109 -5.53 -4.50 0.22
N GLY A 110 -5.30 -4.07 -1.03
CA GLY A 110 -4.15 -4.53 -1.81
C GLY A 110 -2.80 -4.07 -1.23
N HIS A 111 -2.70 -2.86 -0.67
CA HIS A 111 -1.48 -2.44 0.04
C HIS A 111 -1.25 -3.26 1.32
N CYS A 112 -2.31 -3.59 2.06
CA CYS A 112 -2.21 -4.51 3.19
C CYS A 112 -1.74 -5.89 2.75
N GLY A 113 -2.30 -6.44 1.66
CA GLY A 113 -1.87 -7.71 1.08
C GLY A 113 -0.41 -7.70 0.62
N LEU A 114 0.04 -6.66 -0.08
CA LEU A 114 1.43 -6.49 -0.51
C LEU A 114 2.39 -6.35 0.68
N ALA A 115 1.96 -5.69 1.76
CA ALA A 115 2.75 -5.66 2.98
C ALA A 115 2.84 -7.05 3.62
N LEU A 116 1.76 -7.81 3.71
CA LEU A 116 1.82 -9.18 4.24
C LEU A 116 2.72 -10.08 3.37
N LEU A 117 2.59 -10.02 2.04
CA LEU A 117 3.47 -10.73 1.11
C LEU A 117 4.94 -10.36 1.33
N SER A 118 5.22 -9.06 1.41
CA SER A 118 6.56 -8.55 1.67
C SER A 118 7.07 -8.97 3.06
N LEU A 119 6.20 -9.22 4.05
CA LEU A 119 6.58 -9.71 5.38
C LEU A 119 6.94 -11.19 5.34
N ALA A 120 6.08 -11.99 4.72
CA ALA A 120 6.32 -13.42 4.53
C ALA A 120 7.61 -13.66 3.73
N ALA A 121 7.83 -12.92 2.65
CA ALA A 121 9.06 -13.02 1.85
C ALA A 121 10.32 -12.66 2.66
N LEU A 122 10.24 -11.62 3.49
CA LEU A 122 11.35 -11.24 4.37
C LEU A 122 11.62 -12.32 5.43
N ALA A 123 10.58 -12.83 6.08
CA ALA A 123 10.70 -13.90 7.06
C ALA A 123 11.31 -15.17 6.45
N LEU A 124 10.89 -15.52 5.23
CA LEU A 124 11.45 -16.64 4.47
C LEU A 124 12.94 -16.43 4.13
N GLY A 125 13.33 -15.19 3.82
CA GLY A 125 14.73 -14.79 3.66
C GLY A 125 15.56 -15.02 4.92
N LEU A 126 14.99 -14.66 6.08
CA LEU A 126 15.63 -14.89 7.38
C LEU A 126 15.75 -16.39 7.73
N TRP A 127 14.90 -17.24 7.15
CA TRP A 127 14.98 -18.71 7.30
C TRP A 127 16.00 -19.37 6.35
N GLY A 128 16.81 -18.57 5.63
CA GLY A 128 17.88 -19.07 4.76
C GLY A 128 17.51 -19.21 3.29
N VAL A 129 16.27 -18.89 2.89
CA VAL A 129 15.86 -18.93 1.48
C VAL A 129 16.21 -17.60 0.81
N ALA A 130 17.35 -17.53 0.12
CA ALA A 130 17.84 -16.31 -0.51
C ALA A 130 16.81 -15.60 -1.42
N ALA A 131 15.96 -16.36 -2.11
CA ALA A 131 14.88 -15.83 -2.95
C ALA A 131 13.89 -14.96 -2.17
N GLY A 132 13.70 -15.21 -0.86
CA GLY A 132 12.81 -14.41 -0.01
C GLY A 132 13.22 -12.93 0.05
N PHE A 133 14.52 -12.64 0.12
CA PHE A 133 15.02 -11.25 0.08
C PHE A 133 14.79 -10.59 -1.28
N ALA A 134 14.93 -11.34 -2.38
CA ALA A 134 14.67 -10.83 -3.72
C ALA A 134 13.19 -10.48 -3.89
N VAL A 135 12.28 -11.37 -3.48
CA VAL A 135 10.83 -11.13 -3.51
C VAL A 135 10.45 -9.94 -2.63
N HIS A 136 11.03 -9.84 -1.42
CA HIS A 136 10.83 -8.68 -0.55
C HIS A 136 11.27 -7.36 -1.21
N ALA A 137 12.44 -7.35 -1.86
CA ALA A 137 12.96 -6.17 -2.54
C ALA A 137 12.08 -5.77 -3.73
N VAL A 138 11.64 -6.73 -4.54
CA VAL A 138 10.74 -6.49 -5.68
C VAL A 138 9.39 -5.97 -5.21
N ALA A 139 8.80 -6.60 -4.19
CA ALA A 139 7.51 -6.19 -3.65
C ALA A 139 7.56 -4.74 -3.13
N SER A 140 8.61 -4.41 -2.38
CA SER A 140 8.73 -3.10 -1.71
C SER A 140 9.14 -1.98 -2.67
N ARG A 141 9.87 -2.28 -3.75
CA ARG A 141 10.32 -1.28 -4.74
C ARG A 141 9.36 -1.09 -5.91
N TYR A 142 8.75 -2.17 -6.40
CA TYR A 142 8.02 -2.13 -7.67
C TYR A 142 6.53 -2.43 -7.50
N LEU A 143 6.17 -3.48 -6.75
CA LEU A 143 4.77 -3.92 -6.69
C LEU A 143 3.86 -2.91 -6.00
N VAL A 144 4.34 -2.21 -4.95
CA VAL A 144 3.58 -1.14 -4.28
C VAL A 144 3.21 -0.03 -5.27
N ASP A 145 4.18 0.44 -6.04
CA ASP A 145 3.99 1.57 -6.96
C ASP A 145 3.15 1.14 -8.17
N ALA A 146 3.43 -0.05 -8.73
CA ALA A 146 2.68 -0.61 -9.85
C ALA A 146 1.21 -0.88 -9.49
N PHE A 147 0.95 -1.42 -8.29
CA PHE A 147 -0.41 -1.67 -7.82
C PHE A 147 -1.17 -0.35 -7.59
N GLY A 148 -0.52 0.63 -6.94
CA GLY A 148 -1.12 1.94 -6.70
C GLY A 148 -1.52 2.65 -7.99
N LEU A 149 -0.61 2.69 -8.96
CA LEU A 149 -0.86 3.27 -10.28
C LEU A 149 -1.92 2.48 -11.06
N GLY A 150 -1.83 1.15 -11.07
CA GLY A 150 -2.76 0.28 -11.80
C GLY A 150 -4.20 0.45 -11.32
N VAL A 151 -4.44 0.48 -10.00
CA VAL A 151 -5.77 0.70 -9.43
C VAL A 151 -6.29 2.10 -9.76
N ALA A 152 -5.44 3.14 -9.71
CA ALA A 152 -5.83 4.50 -10.09
C ALA A 152 -6.25 4.59 -11.56
N VAL A 153 -5.47 3.97 -12.46
CA VAL A 153 -5.76 3.93 -13.90
C VAL A 153 -7.05 3.16 -14.18
N ILE A 154 -7.21 1.94 -13.65
CA ILE A 154 -8.43 1.13 -13.85
C ILE A 154 -9.65 1.85 -13.30
N GLY A 155 -9.55 2.46 -12.11
CA GLY A 155 -10.62 3.25 -11.51
C GLY A 155 -11.04 4.41 -12.41
N THR A 156 -10.07 5.12 -13.00
CA THR A 156 -10.30 6.23 -13.93
C THR A 156 -11.00 5.77 -15.20
N VAL A 157 -10.46 4.73 -15.86
CA VAL A 157 -11.04 4.17 -17.09
C VAL A 157 -12.51 3.76 -16.88
N ARG A 158 -12.82 3.10 -15.76
CA ARG A 158 -14.19 2.70 -15.44
C ARG A 158 -15.12 3.85 -15.09
N VAL A 159 -14.61 4.96 -14.56
CA VAL A 159 -15.41 6.13 -14.20
C VAL A 159 -15.75 6.96 -15.42
N PHE A 160 -14.82 7.06 -16.38
CA PHE A 160 -15.00 7.85 -17.59
C PHE A 160 -15.49 7.04 -18.80
N GLY A 161 -15.71 5.72 -18.65
CA GLY A 161 -16.24 4.88 -19.73
C GLY A 161 -15.30 4.75 -20.93
N LEU A 162 -14.00 5.03 -20.77
CA LEU A 162 -13.02 5.10 -21.86
C LEU A 162 -12.69 3.73 -22.51
N GLY A 163 -13.36 2.66 -22.09
CA GLY A 163 -13.21 1.30 -22.64
C GLY A 163 -14.46 0.74 -23.30
N GLU A 164 -15.59 1.44 -23.25
CA GLU A 164 -16.79 1.03 -23.98
C GLU A 164 -16.71 1.60 -25.40
N GLY A 165 -16.40 0.72 -26.35
CA GLY A 165 -16.20 1.06 -27.74
C GLY A 165 -17.38 1.84 -28.32
N VAL A 166 -17.05 2.81 -29.16
CA VAL A 166 -17.95 3.46 -30.11
C VAL A 166 -18.87 2.39 -30.72
N SER A 167 -20.14 2.40 -30.33
CA SER A 167 -21.13 1.55 -31.00
C SER A 167 -21.19 2.02 -32.46
N PRO A 168 -20.97 1.14 -33.45
CA PRO A 168 -21.11 1.54 -34.85
C PRO A 168 -22.55 2.06 -35.06
N PRO A 169 -22.73 3.09 -35.91
CA PRO A 169 -24.06 3.65 -36.16
C PRO A 169 -25.00 2.54 -36.63
N ARG A 170 -26.14 2.40 -35.96
CA ARG A 170 -27.20 1.48 -36.40
C ARG A 170 -27.65 1.92 -37.78
N ALA A 171 -27.42 1.07 -38.78
CA ALA A 171 -27.99 1.27 -40.10
C ALA A 171 -29.52 1.27 -39.96
N SER A 172 -30.15 2.39 -40.30
CA SER A 172 -31.59 2.50 -40.46
C SER A 172 -31.98 1.74 -41.73
N SER A 173 -32.71 0.63 -41.57
CA SER A 173 -33.46 -0.03 -42.64
C SER A 173 -34.86 0.55 -42.74
#